data_AF-A0A925VWU5-F1
#
_entry.id   AF-A0A925VWU5-F1
#
_cell.length_a   1.000
_cell.length_b   1.000
_cell.length_c   1.000
_cell.angle_alpha   90.00
_cell.angle_beta   90.00
_cell.angle_gamma   90.00
#
_symmetry.space_group_name_H-M   'P 1'
#
loop_
_entity.id
_entity.type
_entity.pdbx_description
1 polymer ?
#
loop_
_entity_poly.entity_id
_entity_poly.type
_entity_poly.pdbx_seq_one_letter_code
_entity_poly.pdbx_strand_id
1 'polypeptide(L)'
;MPNATTELMLREEYRIPTITAYNRLEVTPRSANFDRSLKAEVRDAMWMLTRQWQFGEFQGEDAASPVTTQMIGEHTPIDRVRFPKNVTSAYDDSLPLETHAEREALAPNLFVAVQMGRYFLKLMRANALDAALSKFVGRYKLAYTIDRNDIEGQLLMRASEHRLFDGFLLHRDIQTPDGAGTAFDSWLTSEGLSVAAFATLAAALVAWHARNYSQPTNATDACWLPSQLEYQFAVTSPQVTDRPQTTLLADQYAEGHLDWYSFDLDQRQQVSVTPEPAPVPVLEKYSSFIPAPIKFKGMPLPRFWMMEDSQTDFGKIDTSVTGLLHLLLAEFGLIYSNDWFMLPYPMTVNTVCEIKNMVVTDVFGQHILVRP
;
A
#
# COMPACT_ATOMS: atom_id res chain seq x y z
N MET A 1 8.64 62.92 -62.88
CA MET A 1 9.09 63.61 -61.65
C MET A 1 9.22 65.08 -62.00
N PRO A 2 8.58 66.03 -61.28
CA PRO A 2 8.58 66.12 -59.81
C PRO A 2 7.22 66.44 -59.13
N ASN A 3 7.20 66.20 -57.82
CA ASN A 3 6.48 66.85 -56.71
C ASN A 3 4.95 67.06 -56.76
N ALA A 4 4.23 66.16 -56.06
CA ALA A 4 3.05 66.54 -55.29
C ALA A 4 3.28 66.09 -53.83
N THR A 5 3.53 67.08 -52.99
CA THR A 5 3.72 67.02 -51.55
C THR A 5 2.48 66.46 -50.85
N THR A 6 2.74 65.59 -49.89
CA THR A 6 1.83 64.97 -48.94
C THR A 6 0.95 66.00 -48.23
N GLU A 7 -0.34 66.07 -48.58
CA GLU A 7 -1.33 66.74 -47.75
C GLU A 7 -1.59 65.91 -46.49
N LEU A 8 -1.39 66.55 -45.34
CA LEU A 8 -1.76 66.07 -44.02
C LEU A 8 -3.25 65.72 -43.99
N MET A 9 -3.60 64.43 -43.96
CA MET A 9 -4.80 64.00 -43.25
C MET A 9 -4.43 63.73 -41.79
N LEU A 10 -4.45 64.79 -40.98
CA LEU A 10 -4.71 64.65 -39.55
C LEU A 10 -6.12 64.08 -39.41
N ARG A 11 -6.23 62.74 -39.30
CA ARG A 11 -7.40 62.14 -38.68
C ARG A 11 -7.40 62.59 -37.23
N GLU A 12 -8.27 63.54 -36.89
CA GLU A 12 -8.67 63.73 -35.50
C GLU A 12 -9.29 62.42 -35.02
N GLU A 13 -8.51 61.61 -34.29
CA GLU A 13 -9.07 60.58 -33.42
C GLU A 13 -9.89 61.29 -32.35
N TYR A 14 -11.19 61.45 -32.59
CA TYR A 14 -12.16 61.67 -31.52
C TYR A 14 -12.23 60.39 -30.68
N ARG A 15 -11.26 60.18 -29.79
CA ARG A 15 -11.45 59.30 -28.64
C ARG A 15 -12.42 60.01 -27.72
N ILE A 16 -13.70 59.68 -27.83
CA ILE A 16 -14.66 59.99 -26.77
C ILE A 16 -14.09 59.32 -25.51
N PRO A 17 -13.69 60.07 -24.47
CA PRO A 17 -13.16 59.48 -23.26
C PRO A 17 -14.32 58.79 -22.53
N THR A 18 -14.49 57.49 -22.79
CA THR A 18 -15.44 56.68 -22.05
C THR A 18 -14.77 56.22 -20.76
N ILE A 19 -15.17 56.83 -19.64
CA ILE A 19 -14.77 56.34 -18.32
C ILE A 19 -15.61 55.11 -18.02
N THR A 20 -15.05 53.92 -18.23
CA THR A 20 -15.65 52.67 -17.76
C THR A 20 -15.32 52.52 -16.28
N ALA A 21 -16.29 52.81 -15.40
CA ALA A 21 -16.15 52.56 -13.98
C ALA A 21 -16.66 51.15 -13.64
N TYR A 22 -15.81 50.34 -13.01
CA TYR A 22 -16.22 49.07 -12.42
C TYR A 22 -16.55 49.32 -10.95
N ASN A 23 -17.81 49.15 -10.58
CA ASN A 23 -18.19 49.13 -9.18
C ASN A 23 -18.01 47.71 -8.66
N ARG A 24 -17.01 47.52 -7.79
CA ARG A 24 -16.95 46.31 -6.97
C ARG A 24 -18.01 46.43 -5.89
N LEU A 25 -19.01 45.56 -5.94
CA LEU A 25 -19.94 45.39 -4.84
C LEU A 25 -19.19 44.66 -3.71
N GLU A 26 -18.75 45.40 -2.71
CA GLU A 26 -18.20 44.83 -1.49
C GLU A 26 -19.28 44.80 -0.41
N VAL A 27 -19.51 43.63 0.17
CA VAL A 27 -20.42 43.50 1.31
C VAL A 27 -19.71 44.07 2.53
N THR A 28 -20.14 45.24 3.00
CA THR A 28 -19.71 45.77 4.30
C THR A 28 -20.66 45.25 5.37
N PRO A 29 -20.22 44.35 6.28
CA PRO A 29 -21.08 43.87 7.35
C PRO A 29 -21.44 45.03 8.28
N ARG A 30 -22.73 45.26 8.51
CA ARG A 30 -23.22 46.31 9.44
C ARG A 30 -23.05 45.93 10.92
N SER A 31 -22.70 44.67 11.19
CA SER A 31 -22.55 44.10 12.53
C SER A 31 -21.65 42.86 12.44
N ALA A 32 -20.82 42.63 13.45
CA ALA A 32 -20.00 41.42 13.60
C ALA A 32 -20.77 40.27 14.29
N ASN A 33 -22.11 40.34 14.35
CA ASN A 33 -22.94 39.24 14.84
C ASN A 33 -23.42 38.39 13.66
N PHE A 34 -22.82 37.21 13.52
CA PHE A 34 -23.16 36.23 12.50
C PHE A 34 -24.11 35.12 13.01
N ASP A 35 -24.51 35.14 14.28
CA ASP A 35 -25.29 34.05 14.91
C ASP A 35 -26.58 33.78 14.15
N ARG A 36 -27.28 34.83 13.69
CA ARG A 36 -28.51 34.65 12.91
C ARG A 36 -28.21 34.27 11.45
N SER A 37 -27.15 34.84 10.87
CA SER A 37 -26.79 34.61 9.46
C SER A 37 -26.26 33.19 9.22
N LEU A 38 -25.68 32.56 10.24
CA LEU A 38 -25.19 31.18 10.20
C LEU A 38 -26.27 30.15 10.54
N LYS A 39 -27.46 30.57 11.01
CA LYS A 39 -28.58 29.67 11.28
C LYS A 39 -29.36 29.37 10.01
N ALA A 40 -29.57 28.08 9.73
CA ALA A 40 -30.57 27.61 8.77
C ALA A 40 -31.97 27.56 9.43
N GLU A 41 -32.53 28.72 9.79
CA GLU A 41 -33.86 28.80 10.41
C GLU A 41 -34.96 28.43 9.40
N VAL A 42 -35.76 27.40 9.70
CA VAL A 42 -36.95 27.08 8.90
C VAL A 42 -38.05 28.09 9.21
N ARG A 43 -38.23 29.09 8.34
CA ARG A 43 -39.31 30.09 8.47
C ARG A 43 -40.62 29.68 7.81
N ASP A 44 -40.50 28.93 6.72
CA ASP A 44 -41.63 28.38 5.99
C ASP A 44 -41.25 26.97 5.52
N ALA A 45 -41.74 25.96 6.23
CA ALA A 45 -41.53 24.58 5.88
C ALA A 45 -42.22 24.22 4.55
N MET A 46 -43.34 24.87 4.23
CA MET A 46 -44.06 24.63 2.99
C MET A 46 -43.27 25.18 1.80
N TRP A 47 -42.62 26.34 1.94
CA TRP A 47 -41.67 26.83 0.93
C TRP A 47 -40.55 25.82 0.67
N MET A 48 -39.90 25.28 1.70
CA MET A 48 -38.86 24.25 1.52
C MET A 48 -39.39 23.01 0.79
N LEU A 49 -40.54 22.47 1.20
CA LEU A 49 -41.17 21.32 0.53
C LEU A 49 -41.53 21.63 -0.94
N THR A 50 -42.06 22.83 -1.22
CA THR A 50 -42.36 23.22 -2.61
C THR A 50 -41.10 23.40 -3.46
N ARG A 51 -39.96 23.79 -2.87
CA ARG A 51 -38.67 23.80 -3.59
C ARG A 51 -38.19 22.38 -3.89
N GLN A 52 -38.27 21.45 -2.94
CA GLN A 52 -37.99 20.03 -3.18
C GLN A 52 -38.84 19.48 -4.33
N TRP A 53 -40.14 19.82 -4.35
CA TRP A 53 -41.04 19.45 -5.43
C TRP A 53 -40.64 20.06 -6.79
N GLN A 54 -40.24 21.33 -6.83
CA GLN A 54 -39.79 22.00 -8.08
C GLN A 54 -38.52 21.38 -8.67
N PHE A 55 -37.59 20.90 -7.83
CA PHE A 55 -36.39 20.19 -8.27
C PHE A 55 -36.62 18.70 -8.53
N GLY A 56 -37.84 18.20 -8.37
CA GLY A 56 -38.17 16.80 -8.64
C GLY A 56 -37.76 15.83 -7.54
N GLU A 57 -37.41 16.29 -6.33
CA GLU A 57 -37.03 15.37 -5.23
C GLU A 57 -38.15 14.39 -4.84
N PHE A 58 -39.41 14.74 -5.13
CA PHE A 58 -40.57 13.86 -4.93
C PHE A 58 -41.05 13.17 -6.21
N GLN A 59 -40.37 13.38 -7.34
CA GLN A 59 -40.62 12.63 -8.56
C GLN A 59 -39.86 11.32 -8.45
N GLY A 60 -40.59 10.21 -8.36
CA GLY A 60 -39.99 8.90 -8.53
C GLY A 60 -39.60 8.74 -9.99
N GLU A 61 -38.35 8.36 -10.25
CA GLU A 61 -37.93 7.90 -11.56
C GLU A 61 -38.21 6.40 -11.70
N ASP A 62 -38.50 5.95 -12.93
CA ASP A 62 -38.56 4.52 -13.26
C ASP A 62 -37.14 3.95 -13.40
N ALA A 63 -36.35 4.15 -12.35
CA ALA A 63 -34.97 3.72 -12.24
C ALA A 63 -34.91 2.49 -11.33
N ALA A 64 -34.62 1.34 -11.92
CA ALA A 64 -34.52 0.10 -11.18
C ALA A 64 -33.29 0.12 -10.27
N SER A 65 -33.48 -0.20 -8.98
CA SER A 65 -32.37 -0.39 -8.03
C SER A 65 -32.06 -1.88 -7.86
N PRO A 66 -30.78 -2.26 -7.70
CA PRO A 66 -30.40 -3.65 -7.52
C PRO A 66 -30.75 -4.13 -6.09
N VAL A 67 -31.47 -5.23 -5.98
CA VAL A 67 -31.93 -5.79 -4.69
C VAL A 67 -31.08 -6.99 -4.28
N THR A 68 -30.76 -7.86 -5.23
CA THR A 68 -29.88 -8.99 -4.98
C THR A 68 -28.96 -9.20 -6.16
N THR A 69 -27.70 -9.53 -5.87
CA THR A 69 -26.75 -9.98 -6.88
C THR A 69 -26.36 -11.42 -6.60
N GLN A 70 -26.24 -12.21 -7.66
CA GLN A 70 -25.71 -13.55 -7.64
C GLN A 70 -24.49 -13.59 -8.55
N MET A 71 -23.38 -14.13 -8.06
CA MET A 71 -22.13 -14.18 -8.83
C MET A 71 -21.48 -15.55 -8.71
N ILE A 72 -20.82 -15.94 -9.79
CA ILE A 72 -19.95 -17.12 -9.83
C ILE A 72 -18.54 -16.62 -10.11
N GLY A 73 -17.65 -16.84 -9.16
CA GLY A 73 -16.22 -16.63 -9.31
C GLY A 73 -15.48 -17.95 -9.36
N GLU A 74 -14.49 -18.04 -10.23
CA GLU A 74 -13.59 -19.18 -10.34
C GLU A 74 -12.27 -18.83 -9.66
N HIS A 75 -11.90 -19.59 -8.62
CA HIS A 75 -10.73 -19.33 -7.79
C HIS A 75 -9.64 -20.34 -8.12
N THR A 76 -8.51 -19.82 -8.55
CA THR A 76 -7.33 -20.61 -8.88
C THR A 76 -6.19 -20.20 -7.94
N PRO A 77 -5.59 -21.13 -7.18
CA PRO A 77 -4.48 -20.80 -6.30
C PRO A 77 -3.23 -20.48 -7.11
N ILE A 78 -2.32 -19.73 -6.50
CA ILE A 78 -0.96 -19.55 -7.00
C ILE A 78 -0.11 -20.71 -6.48
N ASP A 79 0.58 -21.42 -7.38
CA ASP A 79 1.41 -22.58 -7.03
C ASP A 79 2.90 -22.37 -7.36
N ARG A 80 3.23 -21.29 -8.08
CA ARG A 80 4.59 -21.01 -8.56
C ARG A 80 4.97 -19.56 -8.36
N VAL A 81 6.25 -19.35 -8.09
CA VAL A 81 6.88 -18.05 -8.07
C VAL A 81 8.16 -18.10 -8.91
N ARG A 82 8.42 -17.02 -9.65
CA ARG A 82 9.60 -16.86 -10.49
C ARG A 82 10.32 -15.56 -10.16
N PHE A 83 11.62 -15.65 -9.91
CA PHE A 83 12.50 -14.50 -9.66
C PHE A 83 13.38 -14.17 -10.87
N PRO A 84 14.03 -12.98 -10.92
CA PRO A 84 14.65 -12.44 -12.14
C PRO A 84 15.78 -13.30 -12.72
N LYS A 85 16.44 -14.10 -11.88
CA LYS A 85 17.46 -15.06 -12.33
C LYS A 85 16.87 -16.37 -12.89
N ASN A 86 15.60 -16.34 -13.30
CA ASN A 86 14.82 -17.47 -13.84
C ASN A 86 14.80 -18.70 -12.95
N VAL A 87 14.90 -18.50 -11.64
CA VAL A 87 14.61 -19.55 -10.68
C VAL A 87 13.12 -19.53 -10.46
N THR A 88 12.45 -20.55 -10.98
CA THR A 88 11.07 -20.84 -10.63
C THR A 88 11.05 -21.90 -9.55
N SER A 89 10.31 -21.63 -8.49
CA SER A 89 10.09 -22.56 -7.39
C SER A 89 8.60 -22.73 -7.13
N ALA A 90 8.26 -23.80 -6.41
CA ALA A 90 6.93 -23.92 -5.84
C ALA A 90 6.69 -22.76 -4.87
N TYR A 91 5.50 -22.17 -4.95
CA TYR A 91 5.09 -21.11 -4.03
C TYR A 91 4.79 -21.71 -2.65
N ASP A 92 5.37 -21.11 -1.61
CA ASP A 92 5.14 -21.46 -0.21
C ASP A 92 4.13 -20.47 0.37
N ASP A 93 2.93 -20.95 0.68
CA ASP A 93 1.83 -20.15 1.20
C ASP A 93 1.91 -19.90 2.72
N SER A 94 2.93 -20.45 3.40
CA SER A 94 3.16 -20.22 4.83
C SER A 94 3.69 -18.82 5.15
N LEU A 95 4.23 -18.12 4.14
CA LEU A 95 4.74 -16.76 4.23
C LEU A 95 3.98 -15.85 3.25
N PRO A 96 3.68 -14.59 3.63
CA PRO A 96 3.14 -13.63 2.68
C PRO A 96 4.08 -13.44 1.49
N LEU A 97 3.51 -13.37 0.27
CA LEU A 97 4.28 -13.16 -0.97
C LEU A 97 5.20 -11.95 -0.89
N GLU A 98 4.71 -10.85 -0.29
CA GLU A 98 5.46 -9.63 -0.05
C GLU A 98 6.75 -9.87 0.76
N THR A 99 6.66 -10.66 1.84
CA THR A 99 7.82 -11.05 2.65
C THR A 99 8.82 -11.92 1.88
N HIS A 100 8.34 -12.70 0.90
CA HIS A 100 9.20 -13.50 0.04
C HIS A 100 9.87 -12.64 -1.04
N ALA A 101 9.13 -11.69 -1.62
CA ALA A 101 9.63 -10.80 -2.66
C ALA A 101 10.68 -9.81 -2.13
N GLU A 102 10.42 -9.21 -0.97
CA GLU A 102 11.25 -8.13 -0.40
C GLU A 102 12.40 -8.61 0.49
N ARG A 103 12.50 -9.92 0.78
CA ARG A 103 13.57 -10.38 1.67
C ARG A 103 14.94 -10.15 1.04
N GLU A 104 15.78 -9.45 1.79
CA GLU A 104 17.17 -9.24 1.44
C GLU A 104 18.10 -9.83 2.49
N ALA A 105 19.29 -10.20 2.06
CA ALA A 105 20.35 -10.62 2.97
C ALA A 105 20.73 -9.45 3.87
N LEU A 106 20.63 -9.63 5.18
CA LEU A 106 21.00 -8.60 6.14
C LEU A 106 22.50 -8.32 6.07
N ALA A 107 22.83 -7.10 5.71
CA ALA A 107 24.19 -6.61 5.81
C ALA A 107 24.55 -6.30 7.28
N PRO A 108 25.80 -6.55 7.70
CA PRO A 108 26.27 -6.13 9.01
C PRO A 108 26.23 -4.60 9.12
N ASN A 109 25.35 -4.09 9.97
CA ASN A 109 25.28 -2.67 10.30
C ASN A 109 25.18 -2.47 11.82
N LEU A 110 25.52 -1.27 12.28
CA LEU A 110 25.56 -0.95 13.71
C LEU A 110 24.21 -1.21 14.39
N PHE A 111 23.11 -0.85 13.75
CA PHE A 111 21.77 -0.99 14.33
C PHE A 111 21.42 -2.46 14.59
N VAL A 112 21.59 -3.33 13.59
CA VAL A 112 21.33 -4.77 13.70
C VAL A 112 22.28 -5.42 14.71
N ALA A 113 23.56 -5.09 14.68
CA ALA A 113 24.55 -5.60 15.63
C ALA A 113 24.19 -5.25 17.08
N VAL A 114 23.79 -4.00 17.32
CA VAL A 114 23.34 -3.53 18.64
C VAL A 114 22.03 -4.19 19.05
N GLN A 115 21.06 -4.33 18.14
CA GLN A 115 19.76 -4.97 18.42
C GLN A 115 19.95 -6.43 18.85
N MET A 116 20.74 -7.19 18.10
CA MET A 116 21.07 -8.58 18.40
C MET A 116 21.88 -8.71 19.69
N GLY A 117 22.86 -7.82 19.91
CA GLY A 117 23.68 -7.82 21.12
C GLY A 117 22.85 -7.51 22.37
N ARG A 118 21.91 -6.56 22.28
CA ARG A 118 20.95 -6.25 23.35
C ARG A 118 20.01 -7.41 23.64
N TYR A 119 19.52 -8.09 22.61
CA TYR A 119 18.67 -9.27 22.80
C TYR A 119 19.43 -10.37 23.54
N PHE A 120 20.66 -10.68 23.14
CA PHE A 120 21.47 -11.69 23.81
C PHE A 120 21.83 -11.28 25.25
N LEU A 121 22.16 -10.01 25.49
CA LEU A 121 22.38 -9.49 26.85
C LEU A 121 21.14 -9.64 27.74
N LYS A 122 19.93 -9.44 27.19
CA LYS A 122 18.68 -9.70 27.90
C LYS A 122 18.56 -11.18 28.30
N LEU A 123 18.92 -12.10 27.41
CA LEU A 123 18.96 -13.53 27.71
C LEU A 123 20.01 -13.87 28.78
N MET A 124 21.20 -13.27 28.71
CA MET A 124 22.25 -13.45 29.73
C MET A 124 21.77 -13.02 31.11
N ARG A 125 21.17 -11.83 31.23
CA ARG A 125 20.62 -11.31 32.50
C ARG A 125 19.50 -12.19 33.04
N ALA A 126 18.61 -12.69 32.18
CA ALA A 126 17.54 -13.59 32.59
C ALA A 126 18.04 -14.93 33.16
N ASN A 127 19.28 -15.32 32.81
CA ASN A 127 19.91 -16.56 33.28
C ASN A 127 21.08 -16.32 34.25
N ALA A 128 21.24 -15.09 34.78
CA ALA A 128 22.35 -14.71 35.66
C ALA A 128 23.77 -14.97 35.10
N LEU A 129 23.93 -14.83 33.78
CA LEU A 129 25.20 -14.99 33.05
C LEU A 129 25.84 -13.66 32.65
N ASP A 130 25.30 -12.53 33.11
CA ASP A 130 25.74 -11.18 32.75
C ASP A 130 27.12 -10.80 33.32
N ALA A 131 27.62 -11.55 34.30
CA ALA A 131 29.01 -11.43 34.77
C ALA A 131 30.05 -11.64 33.65
N ALA A 132 29.69 -12.37 32.59
CA ALA A 132 30.55 -12.59 31.42
C ALA A 132 30.57 -11.41 30.43
N LEU A 133 29.73 -10.37 30.61
CA LEU A 133 29.53 -9.28 29.64
C LEU A 133 30.83 -8.63 29.17
N SER A 134 31.78 -8.38 30.08
CA SER A 134 33.06 -7.76 29.73
C SER A 134 33.85 -8.58 28.70
N LYS A 135 33.77 -9.92 28.76
CA LYS A 135 34.38 -10.83 27.78
C LYS A 135 33.72 -10.73 26.41
N PHE A 136 32.39 -10.65 26.39
CA PHE A 136 31.63 -10.46 25.15
C PHE A 136 31.95 -9.11 24.49
N VAL A 137 31.97 -8.03 25.26
CA VAL A 137 32.39 -6.69 24.78
C VAL A 137 33.84 -6.71 24.27
N GLY A 138 34.72 -7.46 24.92
CA GLY A 138 36.10 -7.63 24.50
C GLY A 138 36.26 -8.37 23.17
N ARG A 139 35.50 -9.47 22.97
CA ARG A 139 35.60 -10.34 21.78
C ARG A 139 34.82 -9.81 20.56
N TYR A 140 33.64 -9.28 20.79
CA TYR A 140 32.71 -8.83 19.75
C TYR A 140 32.59 -7.31 19.81
N LYS A 141 33.68 -6.60 19.48
CA LYS A 141 33.70 -5.14 19.51
C LYS A 141 32.84 -4.58 18.37
N LEU A 142 32.06 -3.54 18.67
CA LEU A 142 31.38 -2.74 17.65
C LEU A 142 32.44 -1.97 16.86
N ALA A 143 32.83 -2.46 15.69
CA ALA A 143 33.90 -1.90 14.87
C ALA A 143 33.34 -1.28 13.57
N TYR A 144 32.39 -0.35 13.71
CA TYR A 144 31.70 0.29 12.61
C TYR A 144 32.20 1.72 12.38
N THR A 145 32.51 2.05 11.14
CA THR A 145 32.78 3.44 10.72
C THR A 145 31.47 4.11 10.34
N ILE A 146 31.06 5.11 11.12
CA ILE A 146 29.81 5.84 10.89
C ILE A 146 30.08 7.10 10.06
N ASP A 147 29.18 7.41 9.13
CA ASP A 147 29.24 8.65 8.36
C ASP A 147 29.22 9.87 9.30
N ARG A 148 30.08 10.85 9.03
CA ARG A 148 30.18 12.08 9.81
C ARG A 148 28.88 12.90 9.83
N ASN A 149 28.03 12.74 8.83
CA ASN A 149 26.75 13.42 8.69
C ASN A 149 25.60 12.64 9.36
N ASP A 150 25.81 11.37 9.71
CA ASP A 150 24.84 10.56 10.45
C ASP A 150 25.01 10.77 11.96
N ILE A 151 24.35 11.81 12.46
CA ILE A 151 24.38 12.19 13.88
C ILE A 151 23.78 11.06 14.75
N GLU A 152 22.69 10.43 14.29
CA GLU A 152 22.01 9.37 15.04
C GLU A 152 22.89 8.12 15.15
N GLY A 153 23.53 7.71 14.07
CA GLY A 153 24.51 6.62 14.08
C GLY A 153 25.69 6.89 15.02
N GLN A 154 26.19 8.13 15.06
CA GLN A 154 27.27 8.52 15.97
C GLN A 154 26.82 8.47 17.44
N LEU A 155 25.60 8.94 17.74
CA LEU A 155 25.03 8.85 19.08
C LEU A 155 24.81 7.40 19.50
N LEU A 156 24.27 6.56 18.61
CA LEU A 156 24.08 5.14 18.84
C LEU A 156 25.42 4.43 19.12
N MET A 157 26.45 4.73 18.32
CA MET A 157 27.78 4.18 18.50
C MET A 157 28.33 4.56 19.88
N ARG A 158 28.40 5.86 20.21
CA ARG A 158 28.90 6.33 21.51
C ARG A 158 28.11 5.81 22.70
N ALA A 159 26.80 5.65 22.57
CA ALA A 159 25.95 5.13 23.63
C ALA A 159 26.14 3.62 23.88
N SER A 160 26.53 2.89 22.84
CA SER A 160 26.66 1.41 22.85
C SER A 160 28.11 0.95 23.04
N GLU A 161 29.06 1.76 22.61
CA GLU A 161 30.49 1.50 22.67
C GLU A 161 30.90 1.19 24.12
N HIS A 162 31.66 0.11 24.29
CA HIS A 162 32.09 -0.47 25.59
C HIS A 162 30.97 -0.98 26.52
N ARG A 163 29.70 -0.80 26.19
CA ARG A 163 28.55 -1.28 27.00
C ARG A 163 27.85 -2.48 26.38
N LEU A 164 27.92 -2.57 25.06
CA LEU A 164 27.34 -3.62 24.24
C LEU A 164 28.41 -4.19 23.33
N PHE A 165 28.03 -5.28 22.67
CA PHE A 165 28.88 -6.04 21.77
C PHE A 165 28.15 -6.29 20.46
N ASP A 166 28.91 -6.66 19.43
CA ASP A 166 28.42 -6.97 18.10
C ASP A 166 27.65 -8.31 18.11
N GLY A 167 26.32 -8.20 18.19
CA GLY A 167 25.45 -9.37 18.17
C GLY A 167 25.36 -10.06 16.80
N PHE A 168 25.70 -9.35 15.71
CA PHE A 168 25.70 -9.93 14.38
C PHE A 168 26.88 -10.89 14.22
N LEU A 169 28.08 -10.46 14.63
CA LEU A 169 29.26 -11.32 14.67
C LEU A 169 29.09 -12.49 15.65
N LEU A 170 28.47 -12.25 16.81
CA LEU A 170 28.13 -13.32 17.76
C LEU A 170 27.24 -14.38 17.10
N HIS A 171 26.14 -13.96 16.46
CA HIS A 171 25.22 -14.87 15.77
C HIS A 171 25.92 -15.67 14.66
N ARG A 172 26.79 -15.02 13.89
CA ARG A 172 27.60 -15.70 12.88
C ARG A 172 28.53 -16.75 13.49
N ASP A 173 29.24 -16.41 14.56
CA ASP A 173 30.18 -17.32 15.22
C ASP A 173 29.46 -18.51 15.92
N ILE A 174 28.21 -18.31 16.39
CA ILE A 174 27.32 -19.39 16.87
C ILE A 174 26.98 -20.39 15.75
N GLN A 175 26.98 -19.97 14.49
CA GLN A 175 26.64 -20.83 13.35
C GLN A 175 27.86 -21.38 12.61
N THR A 176 29.04 -20.80 12.85
CA THR A 176 30.28 -21.16 12.15
C THR A 176 30.86 -22.42 12.77
N PRO A 177 30.97 -23.55 12.04
CA PRO A 177 31.56 -24.78 12.57
C PRO A 177 33.04 -24.60 12.91
N ASP A 178 33.45 -25.11 14.07
CA ASP A 178 34.85 -25.15 14.51
C ASP A 178 35.11 -26.41 15.34
N GLY A 179 35.87 -27.36 14.77
CA GLY A 179 36.13 -28.66 15.38
C GLY A 179 34.85 -29.46 15.66
N ALA A 180 34.62 -29.79 16.93
CA ALA A 180 33.45 -30.55 17.39
C ALA A 180 32.23 -29.67 17.73
N GLY A 181 32.35 -28.35 17.64
CA GLY A 181 31.30 -27.39 17.95
C GLY A 181 31.32 -26.21 16.99
N THR A 182 31.13 -25.02 17.53
CA THR A 182 31.10 -23.76 16.78
C THR A 182 32.25 -22.84 17.21
N ALA A 183 32.56 -21.83 16.40
CA ALA A 183 33.56 -20.82 16.75
C ALA A 183 33.23 -20.11 18.08
N PHE A 184 31.92 -19.98 18.38
CA PHE A 184 31.45 -19.50 19.68
C PHE A 184 31.78 -20.47 20.82
N ASP A 185 31.59 -21.78 20.64
CA ASP A 185 31.88 -22.79 21.67
C ASP A 185 33.38 -22.89 21.98
N SER A 186 34.22 -22.83 20.93
CA SER A 186 35.67 -22.78 21.07
C SER A 186 36.12 -21.53 21.86
N TRP A 187 35.53 -20.38 21.56
CA TRP A 187 35.81 -19.13 22.28
C TRP A 187 35.33 -19.16 23.73
N LEU A 188 34.12 -19.68 24.00
CA LEU A 188 33.65 -19.84 25.39
C LEU A 188 34.62 -20.71 26.18
N THR A 189 35.10 -21.81 25.59
CA THR A 189 36.05 -22.72 26.23
C THR A 189 37.39 -22.04 26.52
N SER A 190 37.94 -21.26 25.58
CA SER A 190 39.21 -20.55 25.78
C SER A 190 39.12 -19.47 26.86
N GLU A 191 37.95 -18.88 27.05
CA GLU A 191 37.65 -17.91 28.10
C GLU A 191 37.26 -18.56 29.44
N GLY A 192 37.22 -19.90 29.54
CA GLY A 192 36.79 -20.61 30.75
C GLY A 192 35.31 -20.44 31.08
N LEU A 193 34.47 -20.19 30.08
CA LEU A 193 33.01 -20.10 30.19
C LEU A 193 32.36 -21.46 29.86
N SER A 194 31.24 -21.76 30.52
CA SER A 194 30.51 -23.02 30.30
C SER A 194 29.73 -23.00 29.00
N VAL A 195 30.15 -23.77 28.00
CA VAL A 195 29.41 -23.99 26.75
C VAL A 195 27.97 -24.43 27.02
N ALA A 196 27.79 -25.38 27.94
CA ALA A 196 26.47 -25.89 28.30
C ALA A 196 25.54 -24.80 28.86
N ALA A 197 26.07 -23.82 29.61
CA ALA A 197 25.28 -22.72 30.15
C ALA A 197 24.80 -21.74 29.07
N PHE A 198 25.56 -21.56 27.98
CA PHE A 198 25.23 -20.64 26.89
C PHE A 198 24.51 -21.30 25.72
N ALA A 199 24.51 -22.63 25.61
CA ALA A 199 23.90 -23.37 24.50
C ALA A 199 22.42 -23.00 24.27
N THR A 200 21.63 -22.91 25.34
CA THR A 200 20.20 -22.53 25.24
C THR A 200 20.02 -21.08 24.79
N LEU A 201 20.91 -20.17 25.21
CA LEU A 201 20.86 -18.75 24.82
C LEU A 201 21.26 -18.59 23.36
N ALA A 202 22.27 -19.33 22.89
CA ALA A 202 22.69 -19.35 21.49
C ALA A 202 21.56 -19.86 20.59
N ALA A 203 20.91 -20.96 20.96
CA ALA A 203 19.74 -21.47 20.25
C ALA A 203 18.57 -20.48 20.25
N ALA A 204 18.32 -19.79 21.37
CA ALA A 204 17.29 -18.76 21.45
C ALA A 204 17.57 -17.54 20.55
N LEU A 205 18.84 -17.13 20.42
CA LEU A 205 19.25 -16.06 19.50
C LEU A 205 19.02 -16.46 18.04
N VAL A 206 19.44 -17.67 17.65
CA VAL A 206 19.22 -18.19 16.29
C VAL A 206 17.72 -18.28 15.97
N ALA A 207 16.93 -18.81 16.89
CA ALA A 207 15.48 -18.88 16.72
C ALA A 207 14.83 -17.49 16.67
N TRP A 208 15.30 -16.53 17.48
CA TRP A 208 14.82 -15.16 17.44
C TRP A 208 15.16 -14.48 16.11
N HIS A 209 16.39 -14.65 15.62
CA HIS A 209 16.79 -14.11 14.33
C HIS A 209 15.91 -14.66 13.19
N ALA A 210 15.75 -15.98 13.12
CA ALA A 210 14.93 -16.63 12.08
C ALA A 210 13.44 -16.23 12.12
N ARG A 211 12.90 -15.87 13.29
CA ARG A 211 11.51 -15.40 13.41
C ARG A 211 11.32 -13.94 12.99
N ASN A 212 12.33 -13.08 13.17
CA ASN A 212 12.18 -11.65 12.91
C ASN A 212 12.70 -11.23 11.54
N TYR A 213 13.61 -12.00 10.95
CA TYR A 213 14.23 -11.69 9.67
C TYR A 213 14.07 -12.86 8.70
N SER A 214 13.18 -12.69 7.73
CA SER A 214 13.17 -13.54 6.54
C SER A 214 14.47 -13.28 5.76
N GLN A 215 15.22 -14.33 5.44
CA GLN A 215 16.48 -14.24 4.74
C GLN A 215 16.43 -15.07 3.45
N PRO A 216 17.08 -14.62 2.38
CA PRO A 216 17.20 -15.42 1.17
C PRO A 216 18.05 -16.66 1.43
N THR A 217 17.63 -17.80 0.91
CA THR A 217 18.31 -19.09 1.07
C THR A 217 19.62 -19.12 0.27
N ASN A 218 19.68 -18.40 -0.84
CA ASN A 218 20.81 -18.33 -1.74
C ASN A 218 20.77 -17.01 -2.56
N ALA A 219 21.83 -16.72 -3.32
CA ALA A 219 21.92 -15.49 -4.14
C ALA A 219 20.93 -15.43 -5.31
N THR A 220 20.19 -16.51 -5.60
CA THR A 220 19.14 -16.57 -6.63
C THR A 220 17.73 -16.39 -6.07
N ASP A 221 17.61 -16.37 -4.74
CA ASP A 221 16.39 -16.17 -3.95
C ASP A 221 16.25 -14.69 -3.58
N ALA A 222 16.41 -13.79 -4.56
CA ALA A 222 16.34 -12.34 -4.38
C ALA A 222 15.64 -11.69 -5.58
N CYS A 223 14.67 -10.82 -5.30
CA CYS A 223 13.91 -10.10 -6.33
C CYS A 223 14.48 -8.71 -6.62
N TRP A 224 15.28 -8.16 -5.71
CA TRP A 224 15.84 -6.82 -5.83
C TRP A 224 16.79 -6.73 -7.03
N LEU A 225 16.56 -5.71 -7.87
CA LEU A 225 17.42 -5.36 -9.00
C LEU A 225 18.05 -3.97 -8.76
N PRO A 226 19.31 -3.91 -8.28
CA PRO A 226 19.97 -2.65 -7.94
C PRO A 226 20.06 -1.63 -9.09
N SER A 227 20.09 -2.10 -10.34
CA SER A 227 20.19 -1.21 -11.52
C SER A 227 18.88 -0.48 -11.84
N GLN A 228 17.75 -0.99 -11.35
CA GLN A 228 16.41 -0.42 -11.59
C GLN A 228 15.77 0.13 -10.31
N LEU A 229 16.33 -0.17 -9.14
CA LEU A 229 15.81 0.23 -7.84
C LEU A 229 14.38 -0.28 -7.57
N GLU A 230 14.13 -1.51 -8.02
CA GLU A 230 12.84 -2.20 -7.88
C GLU A 230 13.07 -3.70 -7.64
N TYR A 231 12.04 -4.35 -7.13
CA TYR A 231 11.90 -5.79 -7.09
C TYR A 231 11.15 -6.26 -8.33
N GLN A 232 11.62 -7.35 -8.92
CA GLN A 232 10.94 -8.00 -10.03
C GLN A 232 10.65 -9.46 -9.70
N PHE A 233 9.41 -9.90 -9.90
CA PHE A 233 9.01 -11.29 -9.72
C PHE A 233 7.74 -11.59 -10.52
N ALA A 234 7.41 -12.86 -10.64
CA ALA A 234 6.17 -13.31 -11.22
C ALA A 234 5.57 -14.43 -10.39
N VAL A 235 4.25 -14.49 -10.37
CA VAL A 235 3.50 -15.60 -9.78
C VAL A 235 2.63 -16.23 -10.84
N THR A 236 2.51 -17.54 -10.79
CA THR A 236 1.79 -18.30 -11.81
C THR A 236 0.83 -19.26 -11.14
N SER A 237 -0.37 -19.35 -11.70
CA SER A 237 -1.38 -20.35 -11.34
C SER A 237 -1.08 -21.69 -12.01
N PRO A 238 -1.55 -22.83 -11.47
CA PRO A 238 -1.45 -24.11 -12.15
C PRO A 238 -2.18 -24.05 -13.50
N GLN A 239 -1.77 -24.95 -14.40
CA GLN A 239 -2.54 -25.19 -15.60
C GLN A 239 -3.82 -25.93 -15.24
N VAL A 240 -4.96 -25.41 -15.69
CA VAL A 240 -6.28 -26.03 -15.52
C VAL A 240 -6.64 -26.72 -16.83
N THR A 241 -7.39 -27.83 -16.77
CA THR A 241 -7.92 -28.49 -17.98
C THR A 241 -8.59 -27.46 -18.90
N ASP A 242 -8.18 -27.43 -20.16
CA ASP A 242 -8.68 -26.51 -21.20
C ASP A 242 -8.38 -25.02 -21.00
N ARG A 243 -7.48 -24.64 -20.08
CA ARG A 243 -7.00 -23.25 -19.93
C ARG A 243 -5.49 -23.15 -19.75
N PRO A 244 -4.83 -22.15 -20.37
CA PRO A 244 -3.42 -21.89 -20.09
C PRO A 244 -3.23 -21.41 -18.66
N GLN A 245 -1.99 -21.46 -18.19
CA GLN A 245 -1.60 -20.85 -16.92
C GLN A 245 -1.87 -19.34 -16.94
N THR A 246 -2.24 -18.80 -15.78
CA THR A 246 -2.34 -17.35 -15.57
C THR A 246 -1.07 -16.90 -14.86
N THR A 247 -0.28 -16.06 -15.53
CA THR A 247 0.92 -15.46 -14.92
C THR A 247 0.66 -13.99 -14.63
N LEU A 248 0.99 -13.58 -13.41
CA LEU A 248 0.96 -12.20 -12.95
C LEU A 248 2.41 -11.73 -12.78
N LEU A 249 2.77 -10.64 -13.45
CA LEU A 249 4.10 -10.05 -13.47
C LEU A 249 4.13 -8.81 -12.58
N ALA A 250 5.07 -8.74 -11.65
CA ALA A 250 5.42 -7.53 -10.94
C ALA A 250 6.83 -7.13 -11.37
N ASP A 251 6.95 -6.27 -12.38
CA ASP A 251 8.24 -5.88 -12.98
C ASP A 251 8.70 -4.47 -12.57
N GLN A 252 7.91 -3.75 -11.77
CA GLN A 252 8.21 -2.39 -11.27
C GLN A 252 7.82 -2.23 -9.79
N TYR A 253 7.83 -3.32 -9.02
CA TYR A 253 7.42 -3.28 -7.61
C TYR A 253 8.54 -2.67 -6.75
N ALA A 254 8.29 -1.51 -6.13
CA ALA A 254 9.29 -0.83 -5.29
C ALA A 254 8.73 -0.40 -3.92
N GLU A 255 7.54 -0.90 -3.58
CA GLU A 255 6.80 -0.49 -2.41
C GLU A 255 6.91 -1.55 -1.30
N GLY A 256 6.40 -1.24 -0.11
CA GLY A 256 6.33 -2.19 1.03
C GLY A 256 4.89 -2.60 1.31
N HIS A 257 4.06 -2.64 0.27
CA HIS A 257 2.69 -3.14 0.33
C HIS A 257 2.30 -3.68 -1.04
N LEU A 258 2.28 -5.00 -1.15
CA LEU A 258 1.98 -5.70 -2.40
C LEU A 258 0.47 -5.86 -2.55
N ASP A 259 -0.08 -5.33 -3.64
CA ASP A 259 -1.52 -5.39 -3.90
C ASP A 259 -1.79 -5.75 -5.37
N TRP A 260 -3.06 -5.97 -5.72
CA TRP A 260 -3.49 -6.44 -7.05
C TRP A 260 -3.02 -5.54 -8.19
N TYR A 261 -2.89 -4.23 -7.96
CA TYR A 261 -2.45 -3.27 -8.97
C TYR A 261 -0.93 -3.28 -9.21
N SER A 262 -0.16 -3.99 -8.38
CA SER A 262 1.28 -4.20 -8.58
C SER A 262 1.56 -5.25 -9.66
N PHE A 263 0.53 -5.89 -10.20
CA PHE A 263 0.64 -6.98 -11.15
C PHE A 263 0.04 -6.63 -12.50
N ASP A 264 0.78 -6.99 -13.55
CA ASP A 264 0.29 -7.08 -14.92
C ASP A 264 -0.01 -8.54 -15.29
N LEU A 265 -1.08 -8.73 -16.06
CA LEU A 265 -1.48 -10.06 -16.53
C LEU A 265 -0.70 -10.43 -17.82
N ASP A 266 0.08 -11.52 -17.75
CA ASP A 266 0.72 -12.13 -18.92
C ASP A 266 0.21 -13.55 -19.19
N GLN A 267 -0.63 -13.69 -20.21
CA GLN A 267 -1.19 -14.97 -20.64
C GLN A 267 -0.29 -15.72 -21.63
N ARG A 268 0.83 -15.12 -22.08
CA ARG A 268 1.72 -15.73 -23.09
C ARG A 268 2.76 -16.64 -22.44
N GLN A 269 3.07 -16.43 -21.17
CA GLN A 269 4.15 -17.12 -20.48
C GLN A 269 3.65 -18.41 -19.82
N GLN A 270 4.21 -19.55 -20.25
CA GLN A 270 4.10 -20.83 -19.54
C GLN A 270 5.33 -21.04 -18.68
N VAL A 271 5.11 -21.41 -17.43
CA VAL A 271 6.14 -21.57 -16.41
C VAL A 271 6.10 -23.00 -15.87
N SER A 272 7.20 -23.73 -16.10
CA SER A 272 7.41 -25.06 -15.55
C SER A 272 8.21 -24.99 -14.25
N VAL A 273 7.85 -25.84 -13.27
CA VAL A 273 8.64 -26.08 -12.04
C VAL A 273 8.97 -27.56 -11.94
N THR A 274 10.09 -27.89 -11.31
CA THR A 274 10.45 -29.30 -11.02
C THR A 274 10.82 -29.44 -9.54
N PRO A 275 10.13 -30.31 -8.77
CA PRO A 275 8.98 -31.12 -9.16
C PRO A 275 7.73 -30.26 -9.45
N GLU A 276 6.85 -30.75 -10.32
CA GLU A 276 5.57 -30.09 -10.58
C GLU A 276 4.71 -30.09 -9.30
N PRO A 277 4.15 -28.95 -8.87
CA PRO A 277 3.24 -28.90 -7.73
C PRO A 277 2.04 -29.82 -7.93
N ALA A 278 1.51 -30.37 -6.83
CA ALA A 278 0.30 -31.19 -6.91
C ALA A 278 -0.85 -30.33 -7.45
N PRO A 279 -1.66 -30.84 -8.39
CA PRO A 279 -2.77 -30.06 -8.96
C PRO A 279 -3.78 -29.75 -7.86
N VAL A 280 -3.94 -28.46 -7.55
CA VAL A 280 -4.97 -27.97 -6.65
C VAL A 280 -6.22 -27.70 -7.47
N PRO A 281 -7.40 -28.20 -7.07
CA PRO A 281 -8.62 -28.00 -7.83
C PRO A 281 -8.99 -26.52 -7.86
N VAL A 282 -9.44 -26.09 -9.04
CA VAL A 282 -10.14 -24.82 -9.19
C VAL A 282 -11.44 -24.88 -8.40
N LEU A 283 -11.70 -23.84 -7.61
CA LEU A 283 -12.88 -23.75 -6.78
C LEU A 283 -13.87 -22.77 -7.41
N GLU A 284 -15.00 -23.29 -7.87
CA GLU A 284 -16.13 -22.45 -8.23
C GLU A 284 -16.87 -22.01 -6.96
N LYS A 285 -16.92 -20.70 -6.74
CA LYS A 285 -17.60 -20.11 -5.59
C LYS A 285 -18.80 -19.30 -6.08
N TYR A 286 -19.97 -19.83 -5.78
CA TYR A 286 -21.22 -19.09 -5.88
C TYR A 286 -21.38 -18.19 -4.66
N SER A 287 -21.79 -16.94 -4.88
CA SER A 287 -22.07 -16.01 -3.78
C SER A 287 -23.25 -15.12 -4.12
N SER A 288 -24.05 -14.81 -3.10
CA SER A 288 -25.21 -13.92 -3.22
C SER A 288 -25.08 -12.78 -2.22
N PHE A 289 -25.37 -11.57 -2.67
CA PHE A 289 -25.19 -10.34 -1.91
C PHE A 289 -26.40 -9.44 -2.05
N ILE A 290 -26.60 -8.60 -1.04
CA ILE A 290 -27.47 -7.43 -1.13
C ILE A 290 -26.54 -6.24 -1.47
N PRO A 291 -26.67 -5.64 -2.66
CA PRO A 291 -25.88 -4.48 -3.04
C PRO A 291 -26.12 -3.32 -2.08
N ALA A 292 -25.06 -2.62 -1.71
CA ALA A 292 -25.16 -1.39 -0.93
C ALA A 292 -24.73 -0.21 -1.80
N PRO A 293 -25.44 0.93 -1.81
CA PRO A 293 -24.97 2.15 -2.47
C PRO A 293 -23.59 2.53 -1.94
N ILE A 294 -22.70 2.98 -2.83
CA ILE A 294 -21.39 3.48 -2.43
C ILE A 294 -21.59 4.65 -1.46
N LYS A 295 -20.85 4.60 -0.35
CA LYS A 295 -20.74 5.71 0.59
C LYS A 295 -19.29 5.91 0.95
N PHE A 296 -18.88 7.17 1.02
CA PHE A 296 -17.54 7.52 1.47
C PHE A 296 -17.62 8.73 2.42
N LYS A 297 -16.55 8.95 3.18
CA LYS A 297 -16.55 9.97 4.22
C LYS A 297 -16.70 11.37 3.60
N GLY A 298 -17.72 12.09 4.06
CA GLY A 298 -18.04 13.42 3.54
C GLY A 298 -18.79 13.40 2.21
N MET A 299 -19.25 12.25 1.73
CA MET A 299 -20.10 12.18 0.55
C MET A 299 -21.34 13.08 0.72
N PRO A 300 -21.63 13.96 -0.26
CA PRO A 300 -22.84 14.78 -0.25
C PRO A 300 -24.09 13.90 -0.21
N LEU A 301 -25.10 14.35 0.53
CA LEU A 301 -26.37 13.63 0.55
C LEU A 301 -27.17 13.95 -0.71
N PRO A 302 -27.77 12.94 -1.37
CA PRO A 302 -28.58 13.15 -2.58
C PRO A 302 -29.96 13.74 -2.21
N ARG A 303 -29.96 14.99 -1.73
CA ARG A 303 -31.15 15.73 -1.31
C ARG A 303 -31.05 17.17 -1.78
N PHE A 304 -32.19 17.83 -1.97
CA PHE A 304 -32.21 19.23 -2.36
C PHE A 304 -31.52 20.14 -1.33
N TRP A 305 -31.70 19.84 -0.05
CA TRP A 305 -31.05 20.57 1.02
C TRP A 305 -30.77 19.68 2.23
N MET A 306 -29.53 19.66 2.68
CA MET A 306 -29.12 19.13 3.97
C MET A 306 -27.79 19.80 4.36
N MET A 307 -27.59 20.07 5.65
CA MET A 307 -26.30 20.54 6.14
C MET A 307 -25.39 19.33 6.30
N GLU A 308 -24.30 19.30 5.54
CA GLU A 308 -23.27 18.26 5.63
C GLU A 308 -22.40 18.46 6.88
N ASP A 309 -21.77 17.37 7.32
CA ASP A 309 -20.75 17.46 8.37
C ASP A 309 -19.51 18.17 7.81
N SER A 310 -18.98 19.16 8.53
CA SER A 310 -17.95 20.09 8.05
C SER A 310 -16.55 19.47 7.91
N GLN A 311 -16.43 18.14 7.95
CA GLN A 311 -15.15 17.45 7.95
C GLN A 311 -14.52 17.35 6.55
N THR A 312 -15.31 17.42 5.49
CA THR A 312 -14.85 17.30 4.10
C THR A 312 -15.31 18.51 3.29
N ASP A 313 -14.40 19.12 2.54
CA ASP A 313 -14.67 20.32 1.73
C ASP A 313 -14.21 20.08 0.29
N PHE A 314 -15.16 19.69 -0.58
CA PHE A 314 -14.88 19.48 -2.01
C PHE A 314 -14.54 20.78 -2.75
N GLY A 315 -14.92 21.94 -2.22
CA GLY A 315 -14.60 23.23 -2.81
C GLY A 315 -13.11 23.59 -2.69
N LYS A 316 -12.37 22.90 -1.80
CA LYS A 316 -10.92 23.04 -1.65
C LYS A 316 -10.11 22.12 -2.54
N ILE A 317 -10.74 21.32 -3.40
CA ILE A 317 -10.03 20.54 -4.40
C ILE A 317 -9.36 21.52 -5.37
N ASP A 318 -8.08 21.78 -5.16
CA ASP A 318 -7.26 22.66 -5.99
C ASP A 318 -6.81 21.87 -7.22
N THR A 319 -7.30 22.25 -8.39
CA THR A 319 -7.02 21.56 -9.65
C THR A 319 -6.18 22.44 -10.56
N SER A 320 -5.04 21.91 -11.02
CA SER A 320 -4.28 22.53 -12.13
C SER A 320 -4.88 22.15 -13.48
N VAL A 321 -4.34 22.74 -14.56
CA VAL A 321 -4.71 22.41 -15.96
C VAL A 321 -4.47 20.93 -16.30
N THR A 322 -3.63 20.23 -15.53
CA THR A 322 -3.35 18.79 -15.68
C THR A 322 -4.05 17.92 -14.63
N GLY A 323 -4.87 18.51 -13.76
CA GLY A 323 -5.54 17.86 -12.64
C GLY A 323 -6.80 17.07 -13.00
N LEU A 324 -6.81 16.34 -14.13
CA LEU A 324 -7.99 15.62 -14.62
C LEU A 324 -8.56 14.63 -13.59
N LEU A 325 -7.69 13.94 -12.84
CA LEU A 325 -8.10 12.98 -11.81
C LEU A 325 -8.86 13.65 -10.65
N HIS A 326 -8.47 14.86 -10.26
CA HIS A 326 -9.18 15.62 -9.23
C HIS A 326 -10.58 16.02 -9.70
N LEU A 327 -10.71 16.40 -10.98
CA LEU A 327 -12.01 16.72 -11.59
C LEU A 327 -12.91 15.47 -11.68
N LEU A 328 -12.36 14.34 -12.11
CA LEU A 328 -13.10 13.07 -12.17
C LEU A 328 -13.58 12.63 -10.78
N LEU A 329 -12.76 12.78 -9.74
CA LEU A 329 -13.16 12.46 -8.36
C LEU A 329 -14.28 13.39 -7.88
N ALA A 330 -14.17 14.69 -8.16
CA ALA A 330 -15.20 15.66 -7.79
C ALA A 330 -16.52 15.39 -8.52
N GLU A 331 -16.45 15.11 -9.83
CA GLU A 331 -17.61 14.76 -10.65
C GLU A 331 -18.28 13.47 -10.20
N PHE A 332 -17.48 12.42 -9.94
CA PHE A 332 -17.98 11.18 -9.36
C PHE A 332 -18.68 11.44 -8.01
N GLY A 333 -18.02 12.13 -7.08
CA GLY A 333 -18.54 12.38 -5.75
C GLY A 333 -19.83 13.21 -5.73
N LEU A 334 -19.91 14.23 -6.59
CA LEU A 334 -21.01 15.21 -6.60
C LEU A 334 -22.20 14.81 -7.49
N ILE A 335 -21.95 14.07 -8.58
CA ILE A 335 -22.97 13.82 -9.62
C ILE A 335 -23.30 12.33 -9.71
N TYR A 336 -22.30 11.47 -9.87
CA TYR A 336 -22.53 10.07 -10.28
C TYR A 336 -22.61 9.07 -9.13
N SER A 337 -22.11 9.39 -7.95
CA SER A 337 -21.96 8.46 -6.83
C SER A 337 -23.27 7.78 -6.38
N ASN A 338 -24.42 8.37 -6.68
CA ASN A 338 -25.75 7.86 -6.32
C ASN A 338 -26.17 6.61 -7.10
N ASP A 339 -25.59 6.37 -8.28
CA ASP A 339 -25.93 5.23 -9.14
C ASP A 339 -24.97 4.05 -8.98
N TRP A 340 -24.03 4.14 -8.03
CA TRP A 340 -23.01 3.13 -7.83
C TRP A 340 -23.28 2.28 -6.61
N PHE A 341 -23.10 0.98 -6.77
CA PHE A 341 -23.29 -0.02 -5.72
C PHE A 341 -22.01 -0.80 -5.50
N MET A 342 -21.75 -1.14 -4.25
CA MET A 342 -20.62 -1.96 -3.81
C MET A 342 -21.10 -3.38 -3.50
N LEU A 343 -20.33 -4.34 -3.97
CA LEU A 343 -20.51 -5.77 -3.73
C LEU A 343 -19.24 -6.30 -3.05
N PRO A 344 -19.25 -6.54 -1.72
CA PRO A 344 -18.06 -7.03 -1.04
C PRO A 344 -17.83 -8.50 -1.40
N TYR A 345 -16.75 -8.80 -2.11
CA TYR A 345 -16.40 -10.18 -2.48
C TYR A 345 -15.18 -10.69 -1.69
N PRO A 346 -15.38 -11.56 -0.67
CA PRO A 346 -14.27 -12.05 0.13
C PRO A 346 -13.41 -13.03 -0.65
N MET A 347 -12.13 -12.70 -0.75
CA MET A 347 -11.09 -13.44 -1.43
C MET A 347 -10.25 -14.25 -0.46
N THR A 348 -9.84 -15.44 -0.89
CA THR A 348 -8.78 -16.20 -0.19
C THR A 348 -7.43 -15.59 -0.56
N VAL A 349 -6.49 -15.60 0.37
CA VAL A 349 -5.12 -15.13 0.13
C VAL A 349 -4.45 -16.03 -0.92
N ASN A 350 -3.59 -15.47 -1.77
CA ASN A 350 -2.83 -16.19 -2.80
C ASN A 350 -3.70 -16.92 -3.85
N THR A 351 -4.87 -16.36 -4.18
CA THR A 351 -5.74 -16.87 -5.25
C THR A 351 -6.00 -15.82 -6.30
N VAL A 352 -6.02 -16.24 -7.56
CA VAL A 352 -6.55 -15.45 -8.68
C VAL A 352 -8.02 -15.81 -8.81
N CYS A 353 -8.89 -14.79 -8.84
CA CYS A 353 -10.32 -14.99 -9.07
C CYS A 353 -10.74 -14.39 -10.41
N GLU A 354 -11.34 -15.23 -11.26
CA GLU A 354 -11.99 -14.80 -12.48
C GLU A 354 -13.51 -14.77 -12.25
N ILE A 355 -14.14 -13.60 -12.37
CA ILE A 355 -15.60 -13.49 -12.30
C ILE A 355 -16.19 -14.00 -13.62
N LYS A 356 -16.95 -15.11 -13.56
CA LYS A 356 -17.53 -15.74 -14.75
C LYS A 356 -18.83 -15.08 -15.17
N ASN A 357 -19.73 -14.92 -14.21
CA ASN A 357 -21.05 -14.38 -14.44
C ASN A 357 -21.51 -13.62 -13.20
N MET A 358 -22.21 -12.52 -13.42
CA MET A 358 -22.92 -11.80 -12.37
C MET A 358 -24.34 -11.50 -12.85
N VAL A 359 -25.33 -11.92 -12.08
CA VAL A 359 -26.74 -11.63 -12.34
C VAL A 359 -27.24 -10.70 -11.26
N VAL A 360 -27.73 -9.54 -11.67
CA VAL A 360 -28.35 -8.54 -10.80
C VAL A 360 -29.85 -8.68 -10.93
N THR A 361 -30.55 -8.78 -9.81
CA THR A 361 -32.01 -8.73 -9.74
C THR A 361 -32.43 -7.39 -9.18
N ASP A 362 -33.30 -6.69 -9.89
CA ASP A 362 -33.78 -5.37 -9.51
C ASP A 362 -35.06 -5.40 -8.67
N VAL A 363 -35.53 -4.22 -8.24
CA VAL A 363 -36.78 -4.03 -7.47
C VAL A 363 -38.04 -4.44 -8.24
N PHE A 364 -37.99 -4.53 -9.56
CA PHE A 364 -39.09 -4.97 -10.41
C PHE A 364 -39.06 -6.48 -10.69
N GLY A 365 -38.06 -7.20 -10.17
CA GLY A 365 -37.86 -8.63 -10.38
C GLY A 365 -37.25 -8.99 -11.73
N GLN A 366 -36.67 -8.02 -12.45
CA GLN A 366 -35.94 -8.30 -13.68
C GLN A 366 -34.55 -8.84 -13.36
N HIS A 367 -34.09 -9.80 -14.16
CA HIS A 367 -32.76 -10.38 -14.05
C HIS A 367 -31.86 -9.88 -15.17
N ILE A 368 -30.82 -9.15 -14.81
CA ILE A 368 -29.86 -8.55 -15.73
C ILE A 368 -28.54 -9.29 -15.59
N LEU A 369 -28.12 -9.97 -16.66
CA LEU A 369 -26.79 -10.56 -16.75
C LEU A 369 -25.77 -9.45 -17.04
N VAL A 370 -24.89 -9.21 -16.08
CA VAL A 370 -23.70 -8.38 -16.25
C VAL A 370 -22.58 -9.29 -16.73
N ARG A 371 -22.13 -9.05 -17.97
CA ARG A 371 -21.00 -9.77 -18.56
C ARG A 371 -19.69 -9.12 -18.09
N PRO A 372 -18.67 -9.91 -17.74
CA PRO A 372 -17.34 -9.41 -17.35
C PRO A 372 -16.68 -8.57 -18.45
#